data_AF-A0A9N8DDY3-F1
#
_entry.id   AF-A0A9N8DDY3-F1
#
_cell.length_a   1.000
_cell.length_b   1.000
_cell.length_c   1.000
_cell.angle_alpha   90.00
_cell.angle_beta   90.00
_cell.angle_gamma   90.00
#
_symmetry.space_group_name_H-M   'P 1'
#
loop_
_entity.id
_entity.type
_entity.pdbx_description
1 polymer ?
#
loop_
_entity_poly.entity_id
_entity_poly.type
_entity_poly.pdbx_seq_one_letter_code
_entity_poly.pdbx_strand_id
1 'polypeptide(L)'
;MPMPTTFRVVCAVIGLCALLGMLFEERLVLQLKSVDVMSGSSRVAISSTGGGAGSFSFPESSKAALASSIPTSPVAFDAEKPLFVLSLVNHYDLAIPRYFECAGYNRSNMVNRWMPVSTNPKEKRRTVGQCLRDKVTSRTRITTSSCGNNNHVWLNTQFLQAPRLNPKRFRAHDCFDLVMSPGALTHLAENAYPQGGTILNVIRDPMEWVQTLSPQLPKHWHEWCNDNHNNAFPGLGEVNNKRSLLGFYLEYQNRIKEFVANNNNQNWNYVEIDLRHSHQEIGAQLQQQLGIDKQCWVDSAVGNFGTEEDDPLILANQPRPNDITYPALVTAMPKSGTSTINDYFGCGLGEWTASHQWTWMTHDSPKGVKEITIGECMVANSENNTDILKGCGNAMVWSDTGVLRHANRKMKTKGICYLPMLHMQGLERFYNAYPRGTIIHMVRETSSWISSVKRWNNLHLRWVKGKCMGAGFPKHVDAPDREWEQFYEGVTEIVRSFVKSHPSLTYIELPLSENAAPMVHDIFRFPKSCWGHSNVNNPDNKAVSQPPKAKNATSPVKDVNTGVKNEKLPPLALAKNATGNTPRMQGFAPKTPARRS
;
A
#
# COMPACT_ATOMS: atom_id res chain seq x y z
N MET A 1 -25.83 48.43 -39.54
CA MET A 1 -26.98 48.89 -40.36
C MET A 1 -26.67 48.53 -41.81
N PRO A 2 -27.65 48.16 -42.65
CA PRO A 2 -29.11 48.20 -42.44
C PRO A 2 -29.69 46.97 -41.68
N MET A 3 -31.02 46.85 -41.69
CA MET A 3 -31.90 45.72 -41.32
C MET A 3 -32.49 45.10 -42.61
N PRO A 4 -33.42 44.10 -42.64
CA PRO A 4 -34.20 43.41 -41.59
C PRO A 4 -34.01 41.85 -41.65
N THR A 5 -34.89 40.89 -41.31
CA THR A 5 -36.36 40.84 -41.07
C THR A 5 -36.81 39.65 -40.19
N THR A 6 -37.99 39.78 -39.58
CA THR A 6 -38.93 38.78 -39.01
C THR A 6 -38.63 37.27 -39.03
N PHE A 7 -38.85 36.64 -37.87
CA PHE A 7 -39.99 35.72 -37.68
C PHE A 7 -40.51 35.78 -36.23
N ARG A 8 -41.82 35.62 -36.02
CA ARG A 8 -42.50 35.61 -34.70
C ARG A 8 -43.62 34.58 -34.74
N VAL A 9 -43.63 33.60 -33.82
CA VAL A 9 -44.82 32.77 -33.51
C VAL A 9 -44.86 32.51 -32.00
N VAL A 10 -45.92 33.01 -31.36
CA VAL A 10 -46.52 32.63 -30.06
C VAL A 10 -45.59 32.29 -28.88
N CYS A 11 -45.58 33.19 -27.87
CA CYS A 11 -45.34 32.82 -26.48
C CYS A 11 -46.69 32.64 -25.76
N ALA A 12 -46.80 31.65 -24.87
CA ALA A 12 -47.88 31.51 -23.89
C ALA A 12 -47.37 30.76 -22.65
N VAL A 13 -48.12 30.85 -21.53
CA VAL A 13 -47.82 30.19 -20.24
C VAL A 13 -46.56 30.68 -19.53
N ILE A 14 -46.65 31.89 -18.96
CA ILE A 14 -46.00 32.22 -17.68
C ILE A 14 -47.14 32.56 -16.71
N GLY A 15 -47.16 31.94 -15.53
CA GLY A 15 -48.04 32.34 -14.42
C GLY A 15 -48.82 31.23 -13.73
N LEU A 16 -48.15 30.47 -12.86
CA LEU A 16 -48.69 30.08 -11.55
C LEU A 16 -47.55 29.57 -10.65
N CYS A 17 -47.01 30.44 -9.78
CA CYS A 17 -45.96 30.12 -8.80
C CYS A 17 -46.15 30.95 -7.51
N ALA A 18 -47.39 30.95 -7.00
CA ALA A 18 -47.78 31.41 -5.68
C ALA A 18 -49.10 30.70 -5.31
N LEU A 19 -49.37 30.51 -4.01
CA LEU A 19 -50.59 29.89 -3.48
C LEU A 19 -50.87 28.44 -3.93
N LEU A 20 -50.15 27.49 -3.35
CA LEU A 20 -50.72 26.20 -2.90
C LEU A 20 -49.81 25.59 -1.82
N GLY A 21 -49.85 26.20 -0.63
CA GLY A 21 -49.26 25.68 0.59
C GLY A 21 -50.34 25.54 1.66
N MET A 22 -50.14 24.60 2.59
CA MET A 22 -51.13 24.03 3.53
C MET A 22 -52.06 22.97 2.91
N LEU A 23 -52.53 22.06 3.78
CA LEU A 23 -53.41 20.91 3.52
C LEU A 23 -52.79 19.75 2.71
N PHE A 24 -52.01 18.91 3.38
CA PHE A 24 -52.25 17.46 3.42
C PHE A 24 -51.48 16.83 4.59
N GLU A 25 -52.20 16.55 5.69
CA GLU A 25 -51.74 15.72 6.80
C GLU A 25 -52.62 14.46 6.92
N GLU A 26 -52.19 13.52 7.78
CA GLU A 26 -52.76 12.21 8.06
C GLU A 26 -52.65 11.08 7.00
N ARG A 27 -52.65 9.85 7.55
CA ARG A 27 -52.94 8.54 6.92
C ARG A 27 -51.91 7.96 5.96
N LEU A 28 -50.83 7.43 6.55
CA LEU A 28 -50.45 6.04 6.25
C LEU A 28 -50.15 5.27 7.55
N VAL A 29 -51.11 4.44 7.97
CA VAL A 29 -50.90 3.45 9.05
C VAL A 29 -50.40 2.17 8.42
N LEU A 30 -49.19 1.72 8.77
CA LEU A 30 -48.68 0.39 8.44
C LEU A 30 -48.43 -0.39 9.72
N GLN A 31 -48.92 -1.64 9.75
CA GLN A 31 -48.81 -2.52 10.91
C GLN A 31 -47.40 -3.09 11.03
N LEU A 32 -46.70 -2.73 12.11
CA LEU A 32 -45.68 -3.61 12.68
C LEU A 32 -46.37 -4.58 13.64
N LYS A 33 -46.34 -5.87 13.33
CA LYS A 33 -46.75 -6.90 14.29
C LYS A 33 -45.70 -7.00 15.38
N SER A 34 -46.09 -6.72 16.62
CA SER A 34 -45.29 -7.06 17.79
C SER A 34 -45.14 -8.59 17.89
N VAL A 35 -43.91 -9.05 18.14
CA VAL A 35 -43.65 -10.41 18.61
C VAL A 35 -43.52 -10.31 20.12
N ASP A 36 -44.44 -10.95 20.85
CA ASP A 36 -44.47 -10.89 22.31
C ASP A 36 -43.31 -11.69 22.93
N VAL A 37 -42.30 -10.96 23.42
CA VAL A 37 -41.26 -11.54 24.29
C VAL A 37 -41.78 -11.53 25.72
N MET A 38 -42.28 -12.67 26.19
CA MET A 38 -42.74 -12.82 27.58
C MET A 38 -41.58 -12.64 28.58
N SER A 39 -41.56 -11.50 29.26
CA SER A 39 -40.63 -11.24 30.37
C SER A 39 -41.19 -11.78 31.69
N GLY A 40 -40.81 -13.02 32.02
CA GLY A 40 -41.16 -13.69 33.28
C GLY A 40 -40.51 -13.03 34.50
N SER A 41 -41.09 -11.93 35.00
CA SER A 41 -40.59 -11.18 36.14
C SER A 41 -40.95 -11.84 37.49
N SER A 42 -40.17 -12.86 37.87
CA SER A 42 -40.29 -13.49 39.20
C SER A 42 -39.76 -12.58 40.30
N ARG A 43 -40.67 -11.90 41.01
CA ARG A 43 -40.35 -11.11 42.21
C ARG A 43 -39.96 -12.04 43.36
N VAL A 44 -38.69 -12.05 43.74
CA VAL A 44 -38.24 -12.55 45.05
C VAL A 44 -38.21 -11.39 46.03
N ALA A 45 -38.91 -11.51 47.16
CA ALA A 45 -38.91 -10.49 48.20
C ALA A 45 -37.63 -10.60 49.06
N ILE A 46 -36.88 -9.51 49.19
CA ILE A 46 -35.75 -9.42 50.12
C ILE A 46 -36.24 -8.74 51.39
N SER A 47 -36.25 -9.48 52.50
CA SER A 47 -36.50 -8.95 53.84
C SER A 47 -35.19 -8.37 54.40
N SER A 48 -35.22 -7.14 54.90
CA SER A 48 -34.05 -6.47 55.47
C SER A 48 -33.96 -6.70 56.98
N THR A 49 -33.07 -7.60 57.43
CA THR A 49 -32.76 -7.80 58.85
C THR A 49 -31.26 -8.01 59.11
N GLY A 50 -30.77 -7.38 60.19
CA GLY A 50 -29.69 -7.86 61.06
C GLY A 50 -28.34 -8.23 60.46
N GLY A 51 -27.32 -7.38 60.68
CA GLY A 51 -25.93 -7.74 60.40
C GLY A 51 -25.37 -8.81 61.34
N GLY A 52 -24.35 -9.53 60.87
CA GLY A 52 -23.54 -10.46 61.66
C GLY A 52 -22.20 -10.71 60.95
N ALA A 53 -21.08 -10.53 61.66
CA ALA A 53 -19.76 -10.81 61.11
C ALA A 53 -19.47 -12.31 61.19
N GLY A 54 -19.24 -12.96 60.05
CA GLY A 54 -18.91 -14.38 59.97
C GLY A 54 -17.95 -14.69 58.83
N SER A 55 -16.79 -15.27 59.15
CA SER A 55 -15.78 -15.69 58.18
C SER A 55 -16.19 -17.00 57.51
N PHE A 56 -16.58 -16.94 56.24
CA PHE A 56 -16.89 -18.13 55.43
C PHE A 56 -15.69 -18.58 54.59
N SER A 57 -15.08 -19.70 54.98
CA SER A 57 -14.06 -20.40 54.19
C SER A 57 -14.72 -21.27 53.10
N PHE A 58 -14.34 -21.07 51.85
CA PHE A 58 -14.77 -21.95 50.75
C PHE A 58 -14.02 -23.30 50.78
N PRO A 59 -14.69 -24.43 50.49
CA PRO A 59 -14.03 -25.73 50.39
C PRO A 59 -13.23 -25.85 49.08
N GLU A 60 -11.93 -26.14 49.19
CA GLU A 60 -10.96 -26.11 48.07
C GLU A 60 -10.95 -27.40 47.22
N SER A 61 -12.09 -28.09 47.09
CA SER A 61 -12.15 -29.48 46.61
C SER A 61 -12.86 -29.70 45.26
N SER A 62 -13.19 -28.64 44.51
CA SER A 62 -13.96 -28.74 43.25
C SER A 62 -13.26 -28.22 41.99
N LYS A 63 -12.04 -27.67 42.08
CA LYS A 63 -11.28 -27.14 40.93
C LYS A 63 -10.44 -28.17 40.17
N ALA A 64 -10.27 -29.40 40.69
CA ALA A 64 -9.33 -30.38 40.15
C ALA A 64 -9.87 -31.27 39.00
N ALA A 65 -11.18 -31.26 38.72
CA ALA A 65 -11.85 -32.26 37.88
C ALA A 65 -12.19 -31.81 36.45
N LEU A 66 -11.68 -30.66 35.99
CA LEU A 66 -12.00 -30.07 34.67
C LEU A 66 -10.75 -29.65 33.86
N ALA A 67 -9.57 -30.12 34.27
CA ALA A 67 -8.27 -29.82 33.64
C ALA A 67 -7.71 -30.98 32.79
N SER A 68 -8.48 -32.06 32.58
CA SER A 68 -8.08 -33.20 31.74
C SER A 68 -8.34 -32.94 30.26
N SER A 69 -7.35 -33.24 29.42
CA SER A 69 -7.39 -33.17 27.95
C SER A 69 -7.79 -31.82 27.33
N ILE A 70 -6.95 -30.79 27.53
CA ILE A 70 -6.65 -29.89 26.43
C ILE A 70 -5.86 -30.71 25.40
N PRO A 71 -6.27 -30.79 24.12
CA PRO A 71 -5.50 -31.50 23.10
C PRO A 71 -4.15 -30.80 22.88
N THR A 72 -3.05 -31.52 23.12
CA THR A 72 -1.68 -30.98 23.05
C THR A 72 -1.12 -30.85 21.62
N SER A 73 -1.96 -31.09 20.61
CA SER A 73 -1.68 -30.70 19.22
C SER A 73 -2.60 -29.54 18.87
N PRO A 74 -2.10 -28.44 18.27
CA PRO A 74 -2.97 -27.44 17.67
C PRO A 74 -3.81 -28.07 16.56
N VAL A 75 -4.89 -27.39 16.15
CA VAL A 75 -5.65 -27.79 14.96
C VAL A 75 -4.73 -27.59 13.75
N ALA A 76 -4.21 -28.69 13.23
CA ALA A 76 -3.47 -28.70 11.98
C ALA A 76 -4.47 -28.51 10.85
N PHE A 77 -4.59 -27.28 10.34
CA PHE A 77 -5.15 -27.08 9.01
C PHE A 77 -4.24 -27.78 8.01
N ASP A 78 -4.82 -28.34 6.96
CA ASP A 78 -4.10 -29.07 5.92
C ASP A 78 -4.56 -28.66 4.52
N ALA A 79 -4.09 -29.36 3.49
CA ALA A 79 -4.42 -29.06 2.09
C ALA A 79 -5.81 -29.53 1.65
N GLU A 80 -6.53 -30.31 2.46
CA GLU A 80 -7.89 -30.79 2.21
C GLU A 80 -8.93 -30.03 3.06
N LYS A 81 -8.53 -29.55 4.24
CA LYS A 81 -9.31 -28.74 5.19
C LYS A 81 -8.53 -27.48 5.59
N PRO A 82 -8.42 -26.50 4.66
CA PRO A 82 -7.70 -25.25 4.91
C PRO A 82 -8.47 -24.30 5.83
N LEU A 83 -7.76 -23.30 6.34
CA LEU A 83 -8.33 -22.09 6.89
C LEU A 83 -8.27 -20.94 5.87
N PHE A 84 -9.38 -20.26 5.65
CA PHE A 84 -9.48 -19.01 4.91
C PHE A 84 -9.68 -17.85 5.88
N VAL A 85 -8.85 -16.82 5.76
CA VAL A 85 -9.16 -15.52 6.38
C VAL A 85 -9.94 -14.69 5.39
N LEU A 86 -11.20 -14.44 5.72
CA LEU A 86 -12.11 -13.59 4.96
C LEU A 86 -12.39 -12.35 5.79
N SER A 87 -11.86 -11.21 5.34
CA SER A 87 -12.07 -9.92 5.98
C SER A 87 -12.08 -8.82 4.93
N LEU A 88 -12.74 -7.71 5.24
CA LEU A 88 -12.53 -6.47 4.51
C LEU A 88 -11.12 -5.92 4.83
N VAL A 89 -10.62 -4.98 4.03
CA VAL A 89 -9.35 -4.29 4.32
C VAL A 89 -9.35 -3.64 5.71
N ASN A 90 -8.17 -3.37 6.25
CA ASN A 90 -7.97 -2.71 7.54
C ASN A 90 -8.54 -3.50 8.73
N HIS A 91 -8.56 -4.83 8.65
CA HIS A 91 -8.97 -5.75 9.72
C HIS A 91 -7.75 -6.52 10.24
N TYR A 92 -6.79 -5.78 10.80
CA TYR A 92 -5.58 -6.34 11.40
C TYR A 92 -4.77 -7.20 10.40
N ASP A 93 -4.73 -6.77 9.14
CA ASP A 93 -4.07 -7.39 7.97
C ASP A 93 -2.59 -7.79 8.23
N LEU A 94 -1.98 -7.21 9.26
CA LEU A 94 -0.61 -7.46 9.75
C LEU A 94 -0.50 -8.39 10.97
N ALA A 95 -1.51 -8.43 11.84
CA ALA A 95 -1.49 -9.30 13.01
C ALA A 95 -1.81 -10.75 12.61
N ILE A 96 -2.75 -10.94 11.68
CA ILE A 96 -3.16 -12.25 11.19
C ILE A 96 -1.99 -13.07 10.59
N PRO A 97 -1.15 -12.54 9.66
CA PRO A 97 0.02 -13.28 9.17
C PRO A 97 0.99 -13.66 10.28
N ARG A 98 1.24 -12.75 11.25
CA ARG A 98 2.16 -12.99 12.37
C ARG A 98 1.65 -14.05 13.34
N TYR A 99 0.34 -14.04 13.60
CA TYR A 99 -0.33 -15.00 14.47
C TYR A 99 -0.13 -16.43 13.94
N PHE A 100 -0.28 -16.61 12.63
CA PHE A 100 0.03 -17.88 11.97
C PHE A 100 1.54 -18.16 11.85
N GLU A 101 2.40 -17.15 11.61
CA GLU A 101 3.87 -17.30 11.65
C GLU A 101 4.36 -17.78 13.04
N CYS A 102 3.78 -17.28 14.14
CA CYS A 102 4.05 -17.74 15.50
C CYS A 102 3.52 -19.16 15.76
N ALA A 103 2.35 -19.49 15.21
CA ALA A 103 1.78 -20.84 15.26
C ALA A 103 2.51 -21.88 14.37
N GLY A 104 3.69 -21.56 13.84
CA GLY A 104 4.55 -22.45 13.05
C GLY A 104 4.21 -22.53 11.56
N TYR A 105 3.19 -21.80 11.09
CA TYR A 105 2.93 -21.66 9.66
C TYR A 105 3.98 -20.75 9.02
N ASN A 106 4.25 -20.96 7.74
CA ASN A 106 5.32 -20.28 7.01
C ASN A 106 4.98 -20.23 5.51
N ARG A 107 5.83 -19.62 4.69
CA ARG A 107 5.58 -19.43 3.24
C ARG A 107 5.34 -20.71 2.42
N SER A 108 5.54 -21.90 2.98
CA SER A 108 5.28 -23.20 2.34
C SER A 108 3.92 -23.81 2.69
N ASN A 109 3.21 -23.30 3.71
CA ASN A 109 1.87 -23.76 4.10
C ASN A 109 0.89 -22.63 4.48
N MET A 110 1.34 -21.39 4.58
CA MET A 110 0.52 -20.18 4.62
C MET A 110 0.79 -19.36 3.37
N VAL A 111 -0.27 -19.05 2.65
CA VAL A 111 -0.24 -18.19 1.46
C VAL A 111 -0.81 -16.81 1.78
N ASN A 112 -0.03 -15.80 1.41
CA ASN A 112 -0.32 -14.38 1.58
C ASN A 112 -0.15 -13.68 0.20
N ARG A 113 -0.58 -12.42 0.08
CA ARG A 113 -0.80 -11.61 -1.14
C ARG A 113 -0.03 -12.05 -2.39
N TRP A 114 1.29 -12.27 -2.33
CA TRP A 114 2.14 -12.64 -3.47
C TRP A 114 2.60 -14.09 -3.45
N MET A 115 2.36 -14.83 -4.55
CA MET A 115 2.83 -16.21 -4.71
C MET A 115 3.81 -16.37 -5.89
N PRO A 116 4.86 -17.22 -5.74
CA PRO A 116 5.49 -17.86 -6.87
C PRO A 116 4.54 -18.97 -7.39
N VAL A 117 3.71 -18.63 -8.38
CA VAL A 117 2.71 -19.55 -8.99
C VAL A 117 3.37 -20.79 -9.64
N SER A 118 4.67 -20.71 -9.92
CA SER A 118 5.46 -21.79 -10.49
C SER A 118 6.89 -21.74 -9.95
N THR A 119 7.56 -22.89 -9.94
CA THR A 119 9.03 -22.99 -9.80
C THR A 119 9.77 -22.40 -11.00
N ASN A 120 9.08 -22.12 -12.11
CA ASN A 120 9.62 -21.44 -13.29
C ASN A 120 9.81 -19.93 -13.01
N PRO A 121 11.04 -19.41 -12.92
CA PRO A 121 11.29 -17.99 -12.59
C PRO A 121 10.91 -17.01 -13.73
N LYS A 122 10.42 -17.52 -14.87
CA LYS A 122 9.87 -16.72 -15.97
C LYS A 122 8.37 -16.49 -15.87
N GLU A 123 7.64 -17.26 -15.05
CA GLU A 123 6.22 -16.98 -14.83
C GLU A 123 6.05 -15.74 -13.94
N LYS A 124 5.08 -14.90 -14.28
CA LYS A 124 4.79 -13.70 -13.51
C LYS A 124 4.12 -14.11 -12.20
N ARG A 125 4.65 -13.63 -11.07
CA ARG A 125 3.96 -13.67 -9.79
C ARG A 125 2.54 -13.11 -9.99
N ARG A 126 1.54 -13.89 -9.60
CA ARG A 126 0.15 -13.46 -9.45
C ARG A 126 -0.12 -13.25 -7.97
N THR A 127 -1.18 -12.54 -7.64
CA THR A 127 -1.68 -12.57 -6.25
C THR A 127 -2.51 -13.81 -5.99
N VAL A 128 -2.80 -14.06 -4.70
CA VAL A 128 -3.75 -15.11 -4.28
C VAL A 128 -5.11 -14.91 -4.95
N GLY A 129 -5.72 -13.74 -4.78
CA GLY A 129 -7.00 -13.40 -5.41
C GLY A 129 -6.99 -13.44 -6.93
N GLN A 130 -5.89 -13.05 -7.60
CA GLN A 130 -5.79 -13.20 -9.05
C GLN A 130 -5.84 -14.67 -9.48
N CYS A 131 -5.17 -15.57 -8.74
CA CYS A 131 -5.19 -16.99 -9.05
C CYS A 131 -6.54 -17.64 -8.73
N LEU A 132 -7.14 -17.31 -7.58
CA LEU A 132 -8.49 -17.76 -7.21
C LEU A 132 -9.54 -17.31 -8.24
N ARG A 133 -9.47 -16.05 -8.70
CA ARG A 133 -10.31 -15.55 -9.79
C ARG A 133 -10.12 -16.33 -11.08
N ASP A 134 -8.88 -16.47 -11.57
CA ASP A 134 -8.56 -17.22 -12.79
C ASP A 134 -9.13 -18.65 -12.71
N LYS A 135 -9.15 -19.25 -11.52
CA LYS A 135 -9.75 -20.56 -11.25
C LYS A 135 -11.28 -20.53 -11.29
N VAL A 136 -11.93 -19.75 -10.42
CA VAL A 136 -13.40 -19.60 -10.34
C VAL A 136 -14.01 -19.27 -11.70
N THR A 137 -13.44 -18.28 -12.41
CA THR A 137 -13.94 -17.86 -13.72
C THR A 137 -13.73 -18.90 -14.83
N SER A 138 -12.68 -19.72 -14.76
CA SER A 138 -12.42 -20.78 -15.74
C SER A 138 -13.41 -21.94 -15.68
N ARG A 139 -14.13 -22.11 -14.54
CA ARG A 139 -14.89 -23.31 -14.18
C ARG A 139 -14.09 -24.62 -14.22
N THR A 140 -12.76 -24.56 -14.31
CA THR A 140 -11.91 -25.75 -14.16
C THR A 140 -11.87 -26.14 -12.69
N ARG A 141 -11.92 -27.45 -12.40
CA ARG A 141 -11.87 -27.98 -11.02
C ARG A 141 -10.69 -27.35 -10.28
N ILE A 142 -10.96 -26.67 -9.16
CA ILE A 142 -9.93 -25.94 -8.43
C ILE A 142 -9.09 -26.93 -7.62
N THR A 143 -8.13 -27.57 -8.28
CA THR A 143 -6.95 -28.08 -7.57
C THR A 143 -6.13 -26.87 -7.15
N THR A 144 -6.29 -26.44 -5.90
CA THR A 144 -5.63 -25.24 -5.35
C THR A 144 -4.12 -25.32 -5.33
N SER A 145 -3.55 -26.51 -5.51
CA SER A 145 -2.17 -26.75 -5.98
C SER A 145 -1.71 -25.81 -7.10
N SER A 146 -2.59 -25.52 -8.07
CA SER A 146 -2.32 -24.58 -9.18
C SER A 146 -2.31 -23.09 -8.76
N CYS A 147 -2.63 -22.82 -7.50
CA CYS A 147 -2.47 -21.57 -6.77
C CYS A 147 -1.59 -21.79 -5.52
N GLY A 148 -0.62 -22.70 -5.57
CA GLY A 148 0.27 -23.09 -4.48
C GLY A 148 -0.06 -24.48 -3.93
N ASN A 149 0.93 -25.38 -3.94
CA ASN A 149 0.81 -26.69 -3.32
C ASN A 149 0.78 -26.54 -1.79
N ASN A 150 -0.13 -27.27 -1.14
CA ASN A 150 -0.18 -27.46 0.31
C ASN A 150 -0.35 -26.17 1.12
N ASN A 151 -1.14 -25.22 0.62
CA ASN A 151 -1.55 -24.03 1.37
C ASN A 151 -2.64 -24.42 2.38
N HIS A 152 -2.28 -24.48 3.66
CA HIS A 152 -3.17 -24.77 4.79
C HIS A 152 -3.89 -23.50 5.27
N VAL A 153 -3.26 -22.33 5.14
CA VAL A 153 -3.82 -21.03 5.53
C VAL A 153 -3.82 -20.08 4.32
N TRP A 154 -4.96 -19.45 4.04
CA TRP A 154 -5.18 -18.55 2.90
C TRP A 154 -5.51 -17.13 3.36
N LEU A 155 -4.58 -16.21 3.15
CA LEU A 155 -4.69 -14.79 3.49
C LEU A 155 -4.76 -13.92 2.23
N ASN A 156 -5.37 -12.73 2.34
CA ASN A 156 -5.44 -11.74 1.27
C ASN A 156 -5.98 -12.34 -0.05
N THR A 157 -7.14 -13.00 0.03
CA THR A 157 -7.86 -13.62 -1.09
C THR A 157 -8.51 -12.63 -2.05
N GLN A 158 -8.57 -11.35 -1.67
CA GLN A 158 -8.93 -10.22 -2.52
C GLN A 158 -7.85 -9.91 -3.58
N PHE A 159 -8.25 -9.25 -4.66
CA PHE A 159 -7.35 -8.71 -5.69
C PHE A 159 -7.99 -7.50 -6.38
N LEU A 160 -7.29 -6.38 -6.42
CA LEU A 160 -7.77 -5.15 -7.05
C LEU A 160 -6.73 -4.57 -8.02
N GLN A 161 -6.76 -4.96 -9.30
CA GLN A 161 -5.84 -4.42 -10.31
C GLN A 161 -6.44 -3.24 -11.08
N ALA A 162 -5.86 -2.06 -10.84
CA ALA A 162 -6.08 -0.87 -11.64
C ALA A 162 -5.92 -1.14 -13.15
N PRO A 163 -6.73 -0.49 -14.01
CA PRO A 163 -6.75 -0.77 -15.44
C PRO A 163 -5.41 -0.45 -16.09
N ARG A 164 -4.70 -1.45 -16.62
CA ARG A 164 -3.44 -1.20 -17.34
C ARG A 164 -3.71 -0.45 -18.64
N LEU A 165 -3.24 0.79 -18.74
CA LEU A 165 -3.32 1.64 -19.94
C LEU A 165 -2.40 1.12 -21.07
N ASN A 166 -2.71 -0.05 -21.62
CA ASN A 166 -2.16 -0.48 -22.89
C ASN A 166 -2.89 0.27 -24.03
N PRO A 167 -2.23 1.17 -24.78
CA PRO A 167 -2.87 2.03 -25.76
C PRO A 167 -3.44 1.28 -26.99
N LYS A 168 -3.31 -0.05 -27.05
CA LYS A 168 -3.94 -0.89 -28.09
C LYS A 168 -5.09 -1.76 -27.57
N ARG A 169 -5.23 -1.96 -26.25
CA ARG A 169 -6.30 -2.74 -25.61
C ARG A 169 -6.50 -2.25 -24.17
N PHE A 170 -7.51 -1.42 -23.95
CA PHE A 170 -8.09 -1.29 -22.62
C PHE A 170 -8.62 -2.68 -22.26
N ARG A 171 -8.04 -3.32 -21.23
CA ARG A 171 -8.68 -4.49 -20.61
C ARG A 171 -9.69 -3.96 -19.62
N ALA A 172 -10.85 -4.62 -19.53
CA ALA A 172 -11.79 -4.38 -18.45
C ALA A 172 -11.07 -4.50 -17.09
N HIS A 173 -11.61 -3.80 -16.10
CA HIS A 173 -11.05 -3.76 -14.77
C HIS A 173 -10.99 -5.16 -14.17
N ASP A 174 -9.85 -5.50 -13.57
CA ASP A 174 -9.53 -6.88 -13.19
C ASP A 174 -9.53 -6.96 -11.65
N CYS A 175 -10.70 -7.23 -11.09
CA CYS A 175 -10.98 -7.25 -9.66
C CYS A 175 -11.61 -8.58 -9.25
N PHE A 176 -11.32 -9.04 -8.04
CA PHE A 176 -11.93 -10.22 -7.43
C PHE A 176 -11.97 -10.08 -5.91
N ASP A 177 -13.15 -10.25 -5.35
CA ASP A 177 -13.37 -10.51 -3.93
C ASP A 177 -14.08 -11.87 -3.79
N LEU A 178 -13.56 -12.75 -2.92
CA LEU A 178 -14.06 -14.12 -2.79
C LEU A 178 -15.48 -14.21 -2.19
N VAL A 179 -15.91 -13.21 -1.41
CA VAL A 179 -17.24 -13.12 -0.76
C VAL A 179 -18.25 -12.43 -1.66
N MET A 180 -17.84 -11.37 -2.38
CA MET A 180 -18.72 -10.59 -3.23
C MET A 180 -18.88 -11.16 -4.64
N SER A 181 -17.92 -11.98 -5.12
CA SER A 181 -17.97 -12.61 -6.44
C SER A 181 -19.12 -13.63 -6.54
N PRO A 182 -20.06 -13.48 -7.48
CA PRO A 182 -21.22 -14.37 -7.60
C PRO A 182 -20.84 -15.84 -7.72
N GLY A 183 -21.29 -16.65 -6.74
CA GLY A 183 -21.04 -18.10 -6.68
C GLY A 183 -19.60 -18.50 -6.33
N ALA A 184 -18.70 -17.59 -5.99
CA ALA A 184 -17.30 -17.93 -5.70
C ALA A 184 -17.13 -18.76 -4.41
N LEU A 185 -17.86 -18.41 -3.33
CA LEU A 185 -17.91 -19.23 -2.10
C LEU A 185 -18.57 -20.59 -2.35
N THR A 186 -19.67 -20.64 -3.11
CA THR A 186 -20.34 -21.90 -3.52
C THR A 186 -19.37 -22.81 -4.28
N HIS A 187 -18.64 -22.25 -5.24
CA HIS A 187 -17.64 -22.98 -6.02
C HIS A 187 -16.44 -23.41 -5.17
N LEU A 188 -16.03 -22.62 -4.17
CA LEU A 188 -15.00 -23.00 -3.19
C LEU A 188 -15.42 -24.26 -2.42
N ALA A 189 -16.64 -24.30 -1.88
CA ALA A 189 -17.18 -25.45 -1.17
C ALA A 189 -17.36 -26.68 -2.08
N GLU A 190 -18.14 -26.55 -3.16
CA GLU A 190 -18.50 -27.69 -4.01
C GLU A 190 -17.34 -28.26 -4.84
N ASN A 191 -16.38 -27.42 -5.28
CA ASN A 191 -15.41 -27.80 -6.32
C ASN A 191 -13.95 -27.74 -5.88
N ALA A 192 -13.61 -26.98 -4.83
CA ALA A 192 -12.25 -26.86 -4.31
C ALA A 192 -12.06 -27.67 -3.02
N TYR A 193 -12.96 -27.49 -2.04
CA TYR A 193 -12.85 -28.07 -0.70
C TYR A 193 -14.17 -28.72 -0.23
N PRO A 194 -14.62 -29.82 -0.89
CA PRO A 194 -15.86 -30.53 -0.53
C PRO A 194 -15.75 -31.31 0.79
N GLN A 195 -14.58 -31.33 1.43
CA GLN A 195 -14.37 -31.87 2.79
C GLN A 195 -14.60 -30.82 3.89
N GLY A 196 -14.90 -29.58 3.51
CA GLY A 196 -15.03 -28.44 4.42
C GLY A 196 -13.72 -27.68 4.59
N GLY A 197 -13.71 -26.83 5.62
CA GLY A 197 -12.61 -25.92 5.92
C GLY A 197 -13.01 -24.99 7.07
N THR A 198 -12.14 -24.06 7.43
CA THR A 198 -12.42 -23.07 8.48
C THR A 198 -12.46 -21.67 7.87
N ILE A 199 -13.53 -20.92 8.11
CA ILE A 199 -13.55 -19.48 7.85
C ILE A 199 -13.20 -18.75 9.14
N LEU A 200 -12.03 -18.10 9.17
CA LEU A 200 -11.69 -17.08 10.14
C LEU A 200 -12.15 -15.73 9.60
N ASN A 201 -13.24 -15.21 10.15
CA ASN A 201 -13.75 -13.89 9.85
C ASN A 201 -13.25 -12.88 10.89
N VAL A 202 -12.80 -11.73 10.43
CA VAL A 202 -12.29 -10.65 11.29
C VAL A 202 -13.23 -9.46 11.17
N ILE A 203 -13.84 -9.07 12.27
CA ILE A 203 -14.80 -7.95 12.35
C ILE A 203 -14.28 -6.88 13.32
N ARG A 204 -14.71 -5.64 13.14
CA ARG A 204 -14.51 -4.54 14.10
C ARG A 204 -15.80 -3.70 14.24
N ASP A 205 -15.74 -2.57 14.93
CA ASP A 205 -16.86 -1.63 14.89
C ASP A 205 -17.08 -1.12 13.44
N PRO A 206 -18.30 -1.22 12.88
CA PRO A 206 -18.54 -0.83 11.50
C PRO A 206 -18.29 0.66 11.20
N MET A 207 -18.53 1.55 12.18
CA MET A 207 -18.35 2.99 12.02
C MET A 207 -16.87 3.39 12.15
N GLU A 208 -16.14 2.70 13.02
CA GLU A 208 -14.68 2.77 13.09
C GLU A 208 -14.04 2.28 11.78
N TRP A 209 -14.46 1.13 11.25
CA TRP A 209 -13.97 0.63 9.96
C TRP A 209 -14.14 1.65 8.83
N VAL A 210 -15.34 2.23 8.69
CA VAL A 210 -15.63 3.30 7.71
C VAL A 210 -14.69 4.50 7.85
N GLN A 211 -14.22 4.82 9.05
CA GLN A 211 -13.26 5.92 9.28
C GLN A 211 -11.82 5.56 8.88
N THR A 212 -11.46 4.29 8.80
CA THR A 212 -10.13 3.84 8.34
C THR A 212 -9.97 3.83 6.82
N LEU A 213 -11.08 3.90 6.06
CA LEU A 213 -11.04 3.77 4.60
C LEU A 213 -10.44 5.02 3.93
N SER A 214 -9.47 4.80 3.04
CA SER A 214 -9.05 5.84 2.09
C SER A 214 -10.25 6.23 1.20
N PRO A 215 -10.56 7.53 1.02
CA PRO A 215 -11.71 7.98 0.23
C PRO A 215 -11.76 7.47 -1.22
N GLN A 216 -10.62 7.02 -1.78
CA GLN A 216 -10.60 6.41 -3.11
C GLN A 216 -10.88 4.91 -3.12
N LEU A 217 -10.77 4.18 -2.00
CA LEU A 217 -10.92 2.73 -2.03
C LEU A 217 -12.36 2.29 -2.37
N PRO A 218 -13.43 2.82 -1.76
CA PRO A 218 -14.78 2.52 -2.20
C PRO A 218 -15.05 3.01 -3.63
N LYS A 219 -14.36 4.07 -4.06
CA LYS A 219 -14.41 4.54 -5.45
C LYS A 219 -13.76 3.56 -6.43
N HIS A 220 -12.60 2.99 -6.10
CA HIS A 220 -11.94 1.95 -6.88
C HIS A 220 -12.76 0.66 -6.88
N TRP A 221 -13.40 0.28 -5.76
CA TRP A 221 -14.37 -0.82 -5.74
C TRP A 221 -15.53 -0.58 -6.71
N HIS A 222 -16.12 0.62 -6.72
CA HIS A 222 -17.15 0.95 -7.70
C HIS A 222 -16.61 0.90 -9.15
N GLU A 223 -15.61 1.73 -9.46
CA GLU A 223 -15.11 1.90 -10.84
C GLU A 223 -14.46 0.62 -11.40
N TRP A 224 -13.93 -0.27 -10.55
CA TRP A 224 -13.10 -1.40 -11.00
C TRP A 224 -13.69 -2.79 -10.67
N CYS A 225 -14.70 -2.89 -9.80
CA CYS A 225 -15.25 -4.18 -9.38
C CYS A 225 -16.74 -4.38 -9.69
N ASN A 226 -17.58 -3.34 -9.73
CA ASN A 226 -19.04 -3.52 -9.75
C ASN A 226 -19.57 -4.36 -10.93
N ASP A 227 -19.10 -4.10 -12.14
CA ASP A 227 -19.44 -4.88 -13.35
C ASP A 227 -19.16 -6.39 -13.19
N ASN A 228 -18.11 -6.74 -12.43
CA ASN A 228 -17.69 -8.13 -12.18
C ASN A 228 -18.39 -8.78 -10.97
N HIS A 229 -19.08 -7.99 -10.13
CA HIS A 229 -19.65 -8.44 -8.84
C HIS A 229 -21.13 -8.06 -8.69
N ASN A 230 -21.90 -8.02 -9.78
CA ASN A 230 -23.34 -7.72 -9.79
C ASN A 230 -23.73 -6.41 -9.06
N ASN A 231 -22.89 -5.37 -9.15
CA ASN A 231 -23.05 -4.09 -8.44
C ASN A 231 -23.03 -4.17 -6.89
N ALA A 232 -22.37 -5.18 -6.32
CA ALA A 232 -22.35 -5.38 -4.86
C ALA A 232 -21.40 -4.46 -4.06
N PHE A 233 -20.84 -3.41 -4.68
CA PHE A 233 -20.12 -2.33 -4.00
C PHE A 233 -20.88 -0.99 -4.17
N PRO A 234 -20.83 -0.05 -3.19
CA PRO A 234 -21.63 1.18 -3.21
C PRO A 234 -21.56 2.02 -4.49
N GLY A 235 -22.64 2.73 -4.83
CA GLY A 235 -22.71 3.63 -5.99
C GLY A 235 -21.71 4.79 -5.96
N LEU A 236 -21.32 5.40 -7.10
CA LEU A 236 -20.45 6.60 -7.11
C LEU A 236 -21.03 7.80 -6.33
N GLY A 237 -22.37 7.90 -6.20
CA GLY A 237 -23.01 8.88 -5.31
C GLY A 237 -22.96 8.51 -3.82
N GLU A 238 -22.49 7.31 -3.49
CA GLU A 238 -22.58 6.66 -2.19
C GLU A 238 -21.23 6.27 -1.59
N VAL A 239 -20.13 6.29 -2.37
CA VAL A 239 -18.77 5.97 -1.89
C VAL A 239 -18.30 6.86 -0.73
N ASN A 240 -18.90 8.05 -0.56
CA ASN A 240 -18.68 8.97 0.56
C ASN A 240 -19.82 8.94 1.60
N ASN A 241 -20.87 8.14 1.37
CA ASN A 241 -22.02 8.02 2.26
C ASN A 241 -21.76 6.93 3.31
N LYS A 242 -21.52 7.35 4.55
CA LYS A 242 -21.28 6.44 5.69
C LYS A 242 -22.37 5.37 5.86
N ARG A 243 -23.63 5.66 5.51
CA ARG A 243 -24.73 4.68 5.59
C ARG A 243 -24.60 3.58 4.52
N SER A 244 -24.21 3.91 3.29
CA SER A 244 -24.05 2.93 2.22
C SER A 244 -22.78 2.09 2.40
N LEU A 245 -21.69 2.69 2.93
CA LEU A 245 -20.50 1.94 3.36
C LEU A 245 -20.82 0.98 4.52
N LEU A 246 -21.63 1.42 5.50
CA LEU A 246 -22.13 0.57 6.59
C LEU A 246 -23.03 -0.57 6.08
N GLY A 247 -23.90 -0.30 5.11
CA GLY A 247 -24.73 -1.32 4.46
C GLY A 247 -23.88 -2.39 3.78
N PHE A 248 -22.91 -1.97 2.97
CA PHE A 248 -21.93 -2.86 2.33
C PHE A 248 -21.13 -3.70 3.34
N TYR A 249 -20.67 -3.10 4.45
CA TYR A 249 -20.01 -3.84 5.52
C TYR A 249 -20.92 -4.95 6.08
N LEU A 250 -22.15 -4.60 6.46
CA LEU A 250 -23.10 -5.56 7.05
C LEU A 250 -23.49 -6.66 6.05
N GLU A 251 -23.62 -6.33 4.76
CA GLU A 251 -23.89 -7.32 3.70
C GLU A 251 -22.71 -8.28 3.51
N TYR A 252 -21.47 -7.77 3.46
CA TYR A 252 -20.26 -8.59 3.37
C TYR A 252 -20.19 -9.60 4.53
N GLN A 253 -20.41 -9.11 5.75
CA GLN A 253 -20.41 -9.95 6.95
C GLN A 253 -21.54 -10.97 6.94
N ASN A 254 -22.75 -10.58 6.48
CA ASN A 254 -23.89 -11.49 6.38
C ASN A 254 -23.67 -12.61 5.35
N ARG A 255 -23.10 -12.29 4.18
CA ARG A 255 -22.77 -13.27 3.12
C ARG A 255 -21.83 -14.38 3.60
N ILE A 256 -20.87 -14.05 4.48
CA ILE A 256 -19.98 -15.06 5.09
C ILE A 256 -20.78 -15.98 6.04
N LYS A 257 -21.62 -15.41 6.91
CA LYS A 257 -22.43 -16.18 7.87
C LYS A 257 -23.45 -17.08 7.16
N GLU A 258 -24.13 -16.57 6.14
CA GLU A 258 -25.03 -17.34 5.27
C GLU A 258 -24.30 -18.46 4.53
N PHE A 259 -23.10 -18.20 4.01
CA PHE A 259 -22.30 -19.24 3.36
C PHE A 259 -22.01 -20.42 4.29
N VAL A 260 -21.50 -20.18 5.50
CA VAL A 260 -21.18 -21.29 6.42
C VAL A 260 -22.45 -21.95 6.95
N ALA A 261 -23.51 -21.20 7.27
CA ALA A 261 -24.79 -21.77 7.69
C ALA A 261 -25.38 -22.72 6.63
N ASN A 262 -25.34 -22.34 5.35
CA ASN A 262 -25.84 -23.15 4.24
C ASN A 262 -24.94 -24.35 3.88
N ASN A 263 -23.68 -24.36 4.29
CA ASN A 263 -22.71 -25.44 4.01
C ASN A 263 -22.23 -26.17 5.28
N ASN A 264 -22.96 -26.03 6.40
CA ASN A 264 -22.66 -26.70 7.68
C ASN A 264 -22.64 -28.24 7.55
N ASN A 265 -23.45 -28.79 6.64
CA ASN A 265 -23.45 -30.21 6.25
C ASN A 265 -22.19 -30.69 5.53
N GLN A 266 -21.30 -29.78 5.10
CA GLN A 266 -20.01 -30.08 4.47
C GLN A 266 -18.82 -29.84 5.41
N ASN A 267 -19.03 -29.73 6.73
CA ASN A 267 -17.99 -29.47 7.74
C ASN A 267 -17.27 -28.10 7.59
N TRP A 268 -17.98 -27.06 7.16
CA TRP A 268 -17.45 -25.69 7.22
C TRP A 268 -17.55 -25.13 8.64
N ASN A 269 -16.41 -24.85 9.27
CA ASN A 269 -16.32 -24.21 10.58
C ASN A 269 -16.33 -22.68 10.43
N TYR A 270 -16.97 -21.99 11.37
CA TYR A 270 -16.99 -20.53 11.44
C TYR A 270 -16.35 -20.03 12.73
N VAL A 271 -15.38 -19.11 12.60
CA VAL A 271 -14.64 -18.49 13.69
C VAL A 271 -14.65 -16.98 13.46
N GLU A 272 -15.38 -16.25 14.30
CA GLU A 272 -15.55 -14.80 14.20
C GLU A 272 -14.78 -14.11 15.33
N ILE A 273 -13.69 -13.40 15.01
CA ILE A 273 -12.99 -12.57 15.99
C ILE A 273 -13.42 -11.11 15.88
N ASP A 274 -13.76 -10.53 17.02
CA ASP A 274 -14.19 -9.14 17.14
C ASP A 274 -13.06 -8.29 17.73
N LEU A 275 -12.53 -7.39 16.91
CA LEU A 275 -11.44 -6.47 17.25
C LEU A 275 -11.84 -5.39 18.27
N ARG A 276 -13.09 -5.39 18.75
CA ARG A 276 -13.55 -4.60 19.92
C ARG A 276 -13.19 -5.24 21.27
N HIS A 277 -12.85 -6.54 21.29
CA HIS A 277 -12.37 -7.22 22.49
C HIS A 277 -10.87 -6.97 22.72
N SER A 278 -10.39 -7.18 23.95
CA SER A 278 -8.95 -7.09 24.26
C SER A 278 -8.14 -8.17 23.53
N HIS A 279 -6.84 -7.92 23.34
CA HIS A 279 -5.95 -8.90 22.71
C HIS A 279 -5.90 -10.23 23.52
N GLN A 280 -6.06 -10.15 24.84
CA GLN A 280 -6.11 -11.31 25.74
C GLN A 280 -7.39 -12.15 25.52
N GLU A 281 -8.54 -11.50 25.35
CA GLU A 281 -9.82 -12.17 25.05
C GLU A 281 -9.83 -12.79 23.65
N ILE A 282 -9.41 -12.05 22.62
CA ILE A 282 -9.32 -12.57 21.24
C ILE A 282 -8.33 -13.74 21.18
N GLY A 283 -7.19 -13.63 21.87
CA GLY A 283 -6.21 -14.72 21.96
C GLY A 283 -6.81 -15.97 22.63
N ALA A 284 -7.53 -15.81 23.74
CA ALA A 284 -8.20 -16.93 24.42
C ALA A 284 -9.30 -17.57 23.55
N GLN A 285 -10.07 -16.77 22.82
CA GLN A 285 -11.06 -17.25 21.86
C GLN A 285 -10.40 -18.04 20.71
N LEU A 286 -9.32 -17.51 20.13
CA LEU A 286 -8.55 -18.17 19.08
C LEU A 286 -7.94 -19.49 19.58
N GLN A 287 -7.46 -19.54 20.82
CA GLN A 287 -6.99 -20.77 21.44
C GLN A 287 -8.12 -21.79 21.64
N GLN A 288 -9.30 -21.36 22.05
CA GLN A 288 -10.46 -22.22 22.20
C GLN A 288 -10.98 -22.77 20.86
N GLN A 289 -10.98 -21.95 19.80
CA GLN A 289 -11.63 -22.29 18.53
C GLN A 289 -10.68 -22.88 17.47
N LEU A 290 -9.37 -22.58 17.54
CA LEU A 290 -8.34 -23.05 16.60
C LEU A 290 -7.21 -23.87 17.26
N GLY A 291 -7.17 -24.00 18.59
CA GLY A 291 -6.14 -24.77 19.32
C GLY A 291 -4.71 -24.17 19.26
N ILE A 292 -4.56 -22.94 18.76
CA ILE A 292 -3.28 -22.22 18.67
C ILE A 292 -3.05 -21.44 19.97
N ASP A 293 -1.80 -21.28 20.41
CA ASP A 293 -1.54 -20.53 21.66
C ASP A 293 -2.03 -19.08 21.58
N LYS A 294 -2.79 -18.65 22.60
CA LYS A 294 -3.28 -17.27 22.74
C LYS A 294 -2.16 -16.24 22.70
N GLN A 295 -0.97 -16.59 23.18
CA GLN A 295 0.18 -15.69 23.21
C GLN A 295 0.61 -15.30 21.79
N CYS A 296 0.47 -16.21 20.81
CA CYS A 296 0.73 -15.89 19.41
C CYS A 296 -0.17 -14.78 18.88
N TRP A 297 -1.40 -14.63 19.37
CA TRP A 297 -2.24 -13.50 18.99
C TRP A 297 -1.85 -12.24 19.77
N VAL A 298 -1.60 -12.35 21.08
CA VAL A 298 -1.18 -11.23 21.92
C VAL A 298 0.08 -10.57 21.37
N ASP A 299 1.16 -11.33 21.13
CA ASP A 299 2.43 -10.81 20.60
C ASP A 299 2.24 -10.19 19.20
N SER A 300 1.44 -10.84 18.36
CA SER A 300 1.16 -10.39 16.99
C SER A 300 0.34 -9.12 16.91
N ALA A 301 -0.61 -8.93 17.83
CA ALA A 301 -1.45 -7.74 17.93
C ALA A 301 -0.69 -6.60 18.62
N VAL A 302 -0.15 -6.83 19.83
CA VAL A 302 0.65 -5.85 20.59
C VAL A 302 1.78 -5.27 19.74
N GLY A 303 2.51 -6.12 19.03
CA GLY A 303 3.61 -5.70 18.15
C GLY A 303 3.19 -4.88 16.91
N ASN A 304 1.91 -4.55 16.73
CA ASN A 304 1.41 -3.60 15.71
C ASN A 304 0.91 -2.27 16.30
N PHE A 305 0.56 -2.22 17.59
CA PHE A 305 0.05 -0.99 18.25
C PHE A 305 1.06 -0.36 19.21
N GLY A 306 2.05 -1.14 19.68
CA GLY A 306 2.98 -0.77 20.74
C GLY A 306 2.36 -0.97 22.13
N THR A 307 3.17 -1.37 23.09
CA THR A 307 2.76 -1.27 24.50
C THR A 307 2.98 0.17 24.99
N GLU A 308 2.36 0.52 26.12
CA GLU A 308 2.78 1.71 26.90
C GLU A 308 3.99 1.42 27.81
N GLU A 309 4.53 0.19 27.79
CA GLU A 309 5.56 -0.31 28.72
C GLU A 309 6.94 -0.60 28.06
N ASP A 310 7.07 -0.50 26.73
CA ASP A 310 8.34 -0.73 26.02
C ASP A 310 9.41 0.28 26.50
N ASP A 311 10.61 -0.20 26.87
CA ASP A 311 11.67 0.59 27.53
C ASP A 311 11.96 1.94 26.83
N PRO A 312 11.67 3.08 27.49
CA PRO A 312 11.81 4.39 26.88
C PRO A 312 13.26 4.75 26.52
N LEU A 313 14.27 4.15 27.16
CA LEU A 313 15.67 4.47 26.91
C LEU A 313 16.22 3.85 25.62
N ILE A 314 15.65 2.72 25.18
CA ILE A 314 16.06 2.05 23.94
C ILE A 314 15.26 2.59 22.74
N LEU A 315 13.99 2.99 22.94
CA LEU A 315 13.13 3.50 21.86
C LEU A 315 13.21 5.01 21.62
N ALA A 316 13.71 5.84 22.54
CA ALA A 316 13.73 7.31 22.39
C ALA A 316 14.41 7.87 21.13
N ASN A 317 15.21 7.06 20.41
CA ASN A 317 15.95 7.45 19.20
C ASN A 317 15.50 6.71 17.92
N GLN A 318 14.36 6.01 17.94
CA GLN A 318 13.78 5.36 16.76
C GLN A 318 12.29 5.72 16.65
N PRO A 319 11.80 6.30 15.54
CA PRO A 319 10.38 6.57 15.38
C PRO A 319 9.60 5.24 15.30
N ARG A 320 8.66 5.06 16.23
CA ARG A 320 7.74 3.91 16.29
C ARG A 320 6.67 4.06 15.20
N PRO A 321 5.88 3.02 14.86
CA PRO A 321 4.82 3.14 13.84
C PRO A 321 3.84 4.28 14.08
N ASN A 322 3.50 4.56 15.34
CA ASN A 322 2.59 5.63 15.75
C ASN A 322 3.22 7.03 15.61
N ASP A 323 4.54 7.13 15.51
CA ASP A 323 5.28 8.37 15.28
C ASP A 323 5.42 8.65 13.75
N ILE A 324 5.05 7.70 12.89
CA ILE A 324 5.07 7.83 11.41
C ILE A 324 3.81 8.57 10.96
N THR A 325 3.93 9.88 10.84
CA THR A 325 2.86 10.73 10.29
C THR A 325 2.88 10.70 8.76
N TYR A 326 1.74 10.38 8.16
CA TYR A 326 1.54 10.34 6.70
C TYR A 326 1.08 11.70 6.14
N PRO A 327 1.36 12.02 4.87
CA PRO A 327 2.06 11.21 3.88
C PRO A 327 3.56 11.04 4.18
N ALA A 328 4.13 9.95 3.67
CA ALA A 328 5.56 9.69 3.69
C ALA A 328 6.15 9.87 2.28
N LEU A 329 7.16 10.72 2.15
CA LEU A 329 7.90 10.95 0.91
C LEU A 329 9.21 10.16 0.92
N VAL A 330 9.33 9.18 0.03
CA VAL A 330 10.57 8.43 -0.16
C VAL A 330 11.51 9.25 -1.06
N THR A 331 12.49 9.91 -0.45
CA THR A 331 13.48 10.78 -1.13
C THR A 331 14.68 10.00 -1.67
N ALA A 332 14.56 8.68 -1.79
CA ALA A 332 15.58 7.80 -2.34
C ALA A 332 15.85 8.10 -3.82
N MET A 333 17.13 8.20 -4.20
CA MET A 333 17.50 8.27 -5.61
C MET A 333 17.10 6.99 -6.35
N PRO A 334 16.65 7.06 -7.63
CA PRO A 334 16.28 5.88 -8.40
C PRO A 334 17.39 4.82 -8.42
N LYS A 335 17.00 3.54 -8.28
CA LYS A 335 17.87 2.36 -8.05
C LYS A 335 18.56 2.26 -6.67
N SER A 336 18.18 3.11 -5.70
CA SER A 336 18.45 2.92 -4.25
C SER A 336 17.34 2.14 -3.54
N GLY A 337 16.59 1.28 -4.23
CA GLY A 337 15.56 0.41 -3.61
C GLY A 337 14.14 0.99 -3.56
N THR A 338 13.85 2.02 -4.35
CA THR A 338 12.51 2.68 -4.44
C THR A 338 11.33 1.71 -4.58
N SER A 339 11.39 0.70 -5.45
CA SER A 339 10.31 -0.31 -5.54
C SER A 339 10.33 -1.32 -4.39
N THR A 340 11.47 -1.55 -3.73
CA THR A 340 11.57 -2.48 -2.60
C THR A 340 10.88 -1.89 -1.36
N ILE A 341 11.08 -0.59 -1.10
CA ILE A 341 10.35 0.12 -0.04
C ILE A 341 8.87 0.32 -0.40
N ASN A 342 8.53 0.56 -1.67
CA ASN A 342 7.13 0.56 -2.13
C ASN A 342 6.42 -0.77 -1.82
N ASP A 343 7.01 -1.89 -2.24
CA ASP A 343 6.38 -3.21 -2.10
C ASP A 343 6.34 -3.64 -0.63
N TYR A 344 7.27 -3.16 0.20
CA TYR A 344 7.22 -3.30 1.66
C TYR A 344 6.01 -2.58 2.26
N PHE A 345 5.77 -1.30 1.91
CA PHE A 345 4.59 -0.57 2.36
C PHE A 345 3.29 -1.12 1.78
N GLY A 346 3.23 -1.50 0.51
CA GLY A 346 2.04 -2.12 -0.10
C GLY A 346 1.74 -3.54 0.43
N CYS A 347 2.73 -4.18 1.06
CA CYS A 347 2.57 -5.41 1.84
C CYS A 347 2.09 -5.12 3.27
N GLY A 348 2.60 -4.05 3.90
CA GLY A 348 2.29 -3.65 5.26
C GLY A 348 0.95 -2.93 5.45
N LEU A 349 0.76 -1.80 4.74
CA LEU A 349 -0.41 -0.93 4.84
C LEU A 349 -1.57 -1.35 3.92
N GLY A 350 -1.37 -2.35 3.05
CA GLY A 350 -2.37 -2.79 2.08
C GLY A 350 -2.20 -2.19 0.67
N GLU A 351 -3.02 -2.65 -0.27
CA GLU A 351 -2.94 -2.25 -1.69
C GLU A 351 -3.24 -0.75 -1.89
N TRP A 352 -2.56 -0.10 -2.85
CA TRP A 352 -2.72 1.32 -3.22
C TRP A 352 -2.34 2.37 -2.16
N THR A 353 -1.97 1.95 -0.95
CA THR A 353 -1.40 2.83 0.09
C THR A 353 0.04 3.28 -0.22
N ALA A 354 0.74 2.58 -1.12
CA ALA A 354 2.06 2.96 -1.62
C ALA A 354 2.03 3.09 -3.16
N SER A 355 2.64 4.16 -3.67
CA SER A 355 2.81 4.43 -5.10
C SER A 355 4.29 4.47 -5.49
N HIS A 356 4.64 3.81 -6.60
CA HIS A 356 6.00 3.78 -7.19
C HIS A 356 5.98 4.34 -8.60
N GLN A 357 6.67 5.47 -8.80
CA GLN A 357 6.83 6.25 -10.05
C GLN A 357 5.52 6.81 -10.66
N TRP A 358 4.45 6.04 -10.68
CA TRP A 358 3.18 6.32 -11.33
C TRP A 358 2.04 6.44 -10.32
N THR A 359 0.99 7.14 -10.71
CA THR A 359 -0.21 7.34 -9.90
C THR A 359 -1.41 7.73 -10.76
N TRP A 360 -2.60 7.66 -10.19
CA TRP A 360 -3.87 7.97 -10.83
C TRP A 360 -4.36 9.35 -10.41
N MET A 361 -4.51 10.29 -11.35
CA MET A 361 -5.17 11.56 -11.07
C MET A 361 -6.67 11.35 -10.88
N THR A 362 -7.13 11.54 -9.65
CA THR A 362 -8.53 11.40 -9.26
C THR A 362 -9.24 12.76 -9.23
N HIS A 363 -10.42 12.83 -9.86
CA HIS A 363 -11.40 13.93 -9.88
C HIS A 363 -11.14 15.19 -10.73
N ASP A 364 -10.04 15.94 -10.58
CA ASP A 364 -9.95 17.29 -11.18
C ASP A 364 -9.75 17.33 -12.72
N SER A 365 -9.74 16.19 -13.42
CA SER A 365 -9.64 16.16 -14.88
C SER A 365 -10.99 15.83 -15.55
N PRO A 366 -11.56 16.74 -16.37
CA PRO A 366 -12.80 16.47 -17.15
C PRO A 366 -12.58 15.48 -18.32
N LYS A 367 -11.48 14.73 -18.29
CA LYS A 367 -11.12 13.68 -19.27
C LYS A 367 -11.00 12.30 -18.63
N GLY A 368 -11.53 12.13 -17.41
CA GLY A 368 -11.52 10.88 -16.66
C GLY A 368 -10.21 10.62 -15.91
N VAL A 369 -10.15 9.46 -15.26
CA VAL A 369 -8.99 9.02 -14.47
C VAL A 369 -7.80 8.79 -15.41
N LYS A 370 -6.66 9.42 -15.10
CA LYS A 370 -5.47 9.38 -15.95
C LYS A 370 -4.23 8.95 -15.15
N GLU A 371 -3.51 7.97 -15.69
CA GLU A 371 -2.17 7.61 -15.21
C GLU A 371 -1.17 8.75 -15.51
N ILE A 372 -0.38 9.13 -14.53
CA ILE A 372 0.65 10.17 -14.63
C ILE A 372 1.86 9.77 -13.79
N THR A 373 3.06 10.26 -14.10
CA THR A 373 4.16 10.11 -13.14
C THR A 373 3.91 11.00 -11.93
N ILE A 374 4.27 10.52 -10.73
CA ILE A 374 4.14 11.29 -9.49
C ILE A 374 4.88 12.63 -9.63
N GLY A 375 6.08 12.61 -10.22
CA GLY A 375 6.88 13.80 -10.50
C GLY A 375 6.22 14.80 -11.46
N GLU A 376 5.47 14.36 -12.48
CA GLU A 376 4.69 15.29 -13.34
C GLU A 376 3.57 15.98 -12.56
N CYS A 377 2.92 15.27 -11.63
CA CYS A 377 1.90 15.86 -10.77
C CYS A 377 2.52 16.86 -9.77
N MET A 378 3.62 16.48 -9.11
CA MET A 378 4.36 17.36 -8.20
C MET A 378 4.87 18.63 -8.90
N VAL A 379 5.34 18.53 -10.15
CA VAL A 379 5.71 19.69 -10.98
C VAL A 379 4.50 20.57 -11.25
N ALA A 380 3.39 20.01 -11.71
CA ALA A 380 2.17 20.78 -11.99
C ALA A 380 1.63 21.50 -10.74
N ASN A 381 1.65 20.85 -9.58
CA ASN A 381 1.26 21.47 -8.30
C ASN A 381 2.24 22.58 -7.88
N SER A 382 3.55 22.36 -8.08
CA SER A 382 4.58 23.37 -7.81
C SER A 382 4.47 24.59 -8.74
N GLU A 383 4.09 24.40 -10.00
CA GLU A 383 3.83 25.48 -10.97
C GLU A 383 2.54 26.26 -10.64
N ASN A 384 1.50 25.60 -10.14
CA ASN A 384 0.23 26.22 -9.70
C ASN A 384 0.26 26.75 -8.25
N ASN A 385 1.39 26.60 -7.56
CA ASN A 385 1.56 26.92 -6.14
C ASN A 385 0.52 26.28 -5.18
N THR A 386 0.11 25.05 -5.46
CA THR A 386 -0.71 24.22 -4.57
C THR A 386 0.17 23.34 -3.67
N ASP A 387 -0.47 22.63 -2.73
CA ASP A 387 0.10 21.44 -2.10
C ASP A 387 0.64 20.49 -3.19
N ILE A 388 1.88 20.07 -3.01
CA ILE A 388 2.68 19.26 -3.93
C ILE A 388 2.06 17.89 -4.25
N LEU A 389 1.26 17.30 -3.34
CA LEU A 389 0.59 16.01 -3.53
C LEU A 389 -0.90 16.14 -3.90
N LYS A 390 -1.46 17.36 -3.93
CA LYS A 390 -2.88 17.59 -4.21
C LYS A 390 -3.29 16.97 -5.55
N GLY A 391 -4.30 16.11 -5.55
CA GLY A 391 -4.83 15.46 -6.76
C GLY A 391 -3.90 14.43 -7.40
N CYS A 392 -2.73 14.14 -6.81
CA CYS A 392 -1.78 13.14 -7.32
C CYS A 392 -2.19 11.69 -7.01
N GLY A 393 -3.44 11.43 -6.65
CA GLY A 393 -3.87 10.17 -6.03
C GLY A 393 -3.85 10.26 -4.51
N ASN A 394 -4.08 9.13 -3.82
CA ASN A 394 -4.32 9.08 -2.37
C ASN A 394 -3.49 7.97 -1.69
N ALA A 395 -2.24 7.80 -2.12
CA ALA A 395 -1.29 6.95 -1.41
C ALA A 395 -0.83 7.61 -0.11
N MET A 396 -0.52 6.78 0.88
CA MET A 396 0.13 7.18 2.13
C MET A 396 1.63 7.33 1.92
N VAL A 397 2.24 6.50 1.05
CA VAL A 397 3.68 6.50 0.77
C VAL A 397 3.97 6.75 -0.71
N TRP A 398 4.87 7.70 -0.98
CA TRP A 398 5.18 8.18 -2.33
C TRP A 398 6.64 7.91 -2.67
N SER A 399 6.89 7.07 -3.69
CA SER A 399 8.24 6.60 -4.03
C SER A 399 8.59 6.73 -5.51
N ASP A 400 9.89 6.89 -5.80
CA ASP A 400 10.42 7.19 -7.15
C ASP A 400 9.73 8.43 -7.75
N THR A 401 9.53 9.44 -6.91
CA THR A 401 8.72 10.66 -7.17
C THR A 401 9.35 11.65 -8.14
N GLY A 402 10.43 11.25 -8.82
CA GLY A 402 11.03 12.02 -9.89
C GLY A 402 10.29 11.85 -11.22
N VAL A 403 10.59 12.73 -12.17
CA VAL A 403 10.27 12.49 -13.58
C VAL A 403 11.41 12.93 -14.49
N LEU A 404 11.65 12.10 -15.51
CA LEU A 404 12.58 12.36 -16.59
C LEU A 404 11.87 12.18 -17.93
N ARG A 405 11.52 13.29 -18.58
CA ARG A 405 10.81 13.33 -19.85
C ARG A 405 11.58 14.17 -20.85
N HIS A 406 12.13 13.56 -21.89
CA HIS A 406 12.82 14.29 -22.96
C HIS A 406 11.84 15.20 -23.74
N ALA A 407 12.31 16.35 -24.22
CA ALA A 407 11.51 17.26 -25.03
C ALA A 407 11.15 16.62 -26.39
N ASN A 408 9.87 16.53 -26.72
CA ASN A 408 9.44 15.95 -27.99
C ASN A 408 8.99 17.05 -28.96
N ARG A 409 9.84 17.36 -29.95
CA ARG A 409 9.57 18.36 -31.00
C ARG A 409 8.26 18.09 -31.77
N LYS A 410 7.93 16.83 -32.06
CA LYS A 410 6.69 16.47 -32.80
C LYS A 410 5.43 16.75 -31.97
N MET A 411 5.48 16.49 -30.66
CA MET A 411 4.37 16.78 -29.74
C MET A 411 4.42 18.19 -29.12
N LYS A 412 5.39 19.03 -29.54
CA LYS A 412 5.69 20.35 -28.96
C LYS A 412 5.89 20.37 -27.42
N THR A 413 6.17 19.23 -26.80
CA THR A 413 6.30 19.15 -25.33
C THR A 413 7.67 19.62 -24.86
N LYS A 414 7.68 20.51 -23.86
CA LYS A 414 8.89 20.80 -23.07
C LYS A 414 9.34 19.52 -22.36
N GLY A 415 10.65 19.33 -22.31
CA GLY A 415 11.26 18.31 -21.47
C GLY A 415 11.13 18.70 -20.00
N ILE A 416 11.02 17.71 -19.13
CA ILE A 416 11.00 17.87 -17.67
C ILE A 416 12.10 16.98 -17.11
N CYS A 417 12.94 17.55 -16.26
CA CYS A 417 13.70 16.80 -15.28
C CYS A 417 13.34 17.36 -13.91
N TYR A 418 12.90 16.48 -13.00
CA TYR A 418 12.47 16.85 -11.67
C TYR A 418 12.73 15.70 -10.69
N LEU A 419 13.21 16.06 -9.51
CA LEU A 419 13.39 15.22 -8.33
C LEU A 419 13.16 16.14 -7.12
N PRO A 420 12.29 15.82 -6.14
CA PRO A 420 11.93 16.76 -5.06
C PRO A 420 13.13 17.27 -4.25
N MET A 421 14.13 16.41 -4.02
CA MET A 421 15.38 16.69 -3.33
C MET A 421 16.42 17.51 -4.13
N LEU A 422 16.10 17.90 -5.36
CA LEU A 422 17.02 18.65 -6.24
C LEU A 422 16.37 19.82 -6.99
N HIS A 423 15.04 19.90 -7.09
CA HIS A 423 14.36 20.81 -8.01
C HIS A 423 13.19 21.55 -7.35
N MET A 424 12.95 22.79 -7.80
CA MET A 424 11.72 23.58 -7.58
C MET A 424 11.26 23.68 -6.11
N GLN A 425 12.21 23.64 -5.16
CA GLN A 425 11.91 23.63 -3.72
C GLN A 425 11.01 22.45 -3.32
N GLY A 426 11.16 21.26 -3.94
CA GLY A 426 10.25 20.13 -3.75
C GLY A 426 10.14 19.63 -2.30
N LEU A 427 11.26 19.57 -1.58
CA LEU A 427 11.26 19.24 -0.14
C LEU A 427 10.57 20.33 0.70
N GLU A 428 10.86 21.60 0.46
CA GLU A 428 10.17 22.73 1.12
C GLU A 428 8.65 22.69 0.85
N ARG A 429 8.22 22.43 -0.39
CA ARG A 429 6.80 22.33 -0.74
C ARG A 429 6.11 21.14 -0.08
N PHE A 430 6.84 20.04 0.13
CA PHE A 430 6.35 18.93 0.93
C PHE A 430 6.20 19.32 2.41
N TYR A 431 7.22 19.95 3.01
CA TYR A 431 7.16 20.43 4.39
C TYR A 431 6.06 21.48 4.63
N ASN A 432 5.90 22.45 3.72
CA ASN A 432 4.88 23.50 3.87
C ASN A 432 3.44 22.96 3.72
N ALA A 433 3.24 21.83 3.03
CA ALA A 433 1.95 21.14 2.97
C ALA A 433 1.77 20.13 4.13
N TYR A 434 2.86 19.48 4.54
CA TYR A 434 2.89 18.39 5.51
C TYR A 434 4.02 18.62 6.54
N PRO A 435 3.89 19.60 7.45
CA PRO A 435 4.98 20.00 8.35
C PRO A 435 5.33 18.96 9.41
N ARG A 436 4.49 17.92 9.55
CA ARG A 436 4.72 16.73 10.36
C ARG A 436 4.98 15.46 9.54
N GLY A 437 4.99 15.53 8.20
CA GLY A 437 5.11 14.36 7.33
C GLY A 437 6.42 13.59 7.48
N THR A 438 6.46 12.37 6.94
CA THR A 438 7.65 11.51 7.05
C THR A 438 8.56 11.62 5.81
N ILE A 439 9.86 11.76 6.00
CA ILE A 439 10.89 11.64 4.96
C ILE A 439 11.62 10.30 5.12
N ILE A 440 11.55 9.45 4.10
CA ILE A 440 12.22 8.13 4.08
C ILE A 440 13.34 8.15 3.04
N HIS A 441 14.59 8.07 3.48
CA HIS A 441 15.75 8.13 2.60
C HIS A 441 16.45 6.77 2.52
N MET A 442 16.18 6.01 1.44
CA MET A 442 16.96 4.80 1.18
C MET A 442 18.34 5.17 0.61
N VAL A 443 19.39 4.87 1.37
CA VAL A 443 20.79 5.00 0.94
C VAL A 443 21.35 3.67 0.48
N ARG A 444 22.42 3.70 -0.31
CA ARG A 444 23.13 2.52 -0.82
C ARG A 444 24.61 2.84 -0.91
N GLU A 445 25.46 1.83 -0.81
CA GLU A 445 26.88 1.95 -1.14
C GLU A 445 27.04 2.53 -2.57
N THR A 446 27.88 3.57 -2.69
CA THR A 446 27.91 4.51 -3.82
C THR A 446 28.26 3.82 -5.14
N SER A 447 29.32 3.01 -5.19
CA SER A 447 29.76 2.33 -6.41
C SER A 447 28.74 1.28 -6.89
N SER A 448 28.02 0.63 -5.97
CA SER A 448 26.89 -0.25 -6.27
C SER A 448 25.67 0.51 -6.82
N TRP A 449 25.39 1.72 -6.34
CA TRP A 449 24.35 2.58 -6.92
C TRP A 449 24.72 2.98 -8.35
N ILE A 450 25.92 3.51 -8.57
CA ILE A 450 26.44 3.91 -9.88
C ILE A 450 26.40 2.73 -10.86
N SER A 451 26.92 1.58 -10.44
CA SER A 451 26.84 0.32 -11.19
C SER A 451 25.41 -0.06 -11.59
N SER A 452 24.45 0.16 -10.70
CA SER A 452 23.03 -0.11 -10.97
C SER A 452 22.41 0.91 -11.94
N VAL A 453 22.77 2.19 -11.84
CA VAL A 453 22.33 3.27 -12.75
C VAL A 453 22.95 3.14 -14.14
N LYS A 454 24.22 2.72 -14.22
CA LYS A 454 24.90 2.42 -15.49
C LYS A 454 24.19 1.28 -16.22
N ARG A 455 23.93 0.15 -15.55
CA ARG A 455 23.25 -1.01 -16.14
C ARG A 455 21.75 -0.80 -16.44
N TRP A 456 21.02 0.02 -15.67
CA TRP A 456 19.55 0.14 -15.78
C TRP A 456 19.09 0.98 -16.99
N ASN A 457 19.14 0.37 -18.19
CA ASN A 457 18.79 1.02 -19.45
C ASN A 457 19.50 2.39 -19.59
N ASN A 458 20.80 2.41 -19.30
CA ASN A 458 21.67 3.59 -19.35
C ASN A 458 21.07 4.84 -18.67
N LEU A 459 20.59 4.70 -17.42
CA LEU A 459 19.86 5.79 -16.71
C LEU A 459 20.71 7.06 -16.57
N HIS A 460 22.00 6.93 -16.25
CA HIS A 460 22.98 8.03 -16.30
C HIS A 460 22.93 8.81 -17.63
N LEU A 461 23.06 8.13 -18.77
CA LEU A 461 22.98 8.76 -20.09
C LEU A 461 21.62 9.42 -20.34
N ARG A 462 20.54 8.87 -19.80
CA ARG A 462 19.20 9.48 -19.90
C ARG A 462 19.09 10.76 -19.08
N TRP A 463 19.68 10.85 -17.88
CA TRP A 463 19.73 12.09 -17.11
C TRP A 463 20.54 13.19 -17.81
N VAL A 464 21.75 12.85 -18.29
CA VAL A 464 22.61 13.79 -19.04
C VAL A 464 21.90 14.29 -20.31
N LYS A 465 21.42 13.36 -21.17
CA LYS A 465 20.68 13.69 -22.42
C LYS A 465 19.29 14.28 -22.14
N GLY A 466 18.78 14.17 -20.92
CA GLY A 466 17.55 14.79 -20.43
C GLY A 466 17.70 16.27 -20.11
N LYS A 467 18.93 16.80 -20.08
CA LYS A 467 19.29 18.16 -19.64
C LYS A 467 18.99 18.42 -18.15
N CYS A 468 19.14 17.42 -17.29
CA CYS A 468 19.09 17.58 -15.82
C CYS A 468 20.26 18.41 -15.22
N MET A 469 21.20 18.87 -16.08
CA MET A 469 22.47 19.53 -15.73
C MET A 469 22.37 20.78 -14.85
N GLY A 470 21.17 21.36 -14.69
CA GLY A 470 20.94 22.52 -13.81
C GLY A 470 20.87 22.19 -12.32
N ALA A 471 20.76 20.91 -11.95
CA ALA A 471 20.51 20.47 -10.57
C ALA A 471 21.57 19.47 -10.08
N GLY A 472 22.85 19.86 -10.17
CA GLY A 472 23.99 19.10 -9.63
C GLY A 472 24.41 17.84 -10.41
N PHE A 473 23.59 17.36 -11.36
CA PHE A 473 23.91 16.21 -12.20
C PHE A 473 25.23 16.38 -12.97
N PRO A 474 26.05 15.31 -13.12
CA PRO A 474 27.22 15.30 -13.99
C PRO A 474 26.88 15.75 -15.42
N LYS A 475 27.77 16.55 -16.02
CA LYS A 475 27.47 17.31 -17.25
C LYS A 475 27.70 16.50 -18.53
N HIS A 476 28.49 15.44 -18.45
CA HIS A 476 29.03 14.72 -19.61
C HIS A 476 28.57 13.25 -19.62
N VAL A 477 28.42 12.66 -20.81
CA VAL A 477 27.95 11.27 -20.98
C VAL A 477 28.99 10.24 -20.53
N ASP A 478 30.23 10.70 -20.54
CA ASP A 478 31.51 10.08 -20.23
C ASP A 478 32.10 10.58 -18.90
N ALA A 479 31.30 11.30 -18.10
CA ALA A 479 31.69 11.76 -16.77
C ALA A 479 32.18 10.57 -15.91
N PRO A 480 33.36 10.69 -15.26
CA PRO A 480 33.97 9.61 -14.49
C PRO A 480 33.11 9.23 -13.29
N ASP A 481 33.28 8.01 -12.78
CA ASP A 481 32.47 7.52 -11.66
C ASP A 481 32.56 8.43 -10.43
N ARG A 482 33.70 9.10 -10.19
CA ARG A 482 33.87 10.13 -9.16
C ARG A 482 32.91 11.31 -9.23
N GLU A 483 32.48 11.74 -10.43
CA GLU A 483 31.42 12.77 -10.56
C GLU A 483 30.06 12.22 -10.14
N TRP A 484 29.79 10.93 -10.41
CA TRP A 484 28.56 10.26 -9.97
C TRP A 484 28.56 9.92 -8.48
N GLU A 485 29.73 9.67 -7.89
CA GLU A 485 29.93 9.49 -6.44
C GLU A 485 29.56 10.79 -5.71
N GLN A 486 30.24 11.89 -6.07
CA GLN A 486 30.00 13.22 -5.51
C GLN A 486 28.56 13.70 -5.70
N PHE A 487 27.94 13.38 -6.83
CA PHE A 487 26.53 13.69 -7.08
C PHE A 487 25.59 12.89 -6.15
N TYR A 488 25.83 11.59 -5.97
CA TYR A 488 24.99 10.74 -5.11
C TYR A 488 25.07 11.17 -3.65
N GLU A 489 26.30 11.30 -3.14
CA GLU A 489 26.58 11.69 -1.76
C GLU A 489 26.11 13.12 -1.47
N GLY A 490 26.23 14.02 -2.43
CA GLY A 490 25.66 15.37 -2.38
C GLY A 490 24.13 15.38 -2.29
N VAL A 491 23.42 14.49 -2.99
CA VAL A 491 21.95 14.37 -2.86
C VAL A 491 21.56 13.87 -1.47
N THR A 492 22.25 12.87 -0.94
CA THR A 492 22.01 12.37 0.42
C THR A 492 22.26 13.46 1.47
N GLU A 493 23.34 14.23 1.33
CA GLU A 493 23.61 15.33 2.27
C GLU A 493 22.60 16.49 2.14
N ILE A 494 22.09 16.80 0.94
CA ILE A 494 20.97 17.75 0.78
C ILE A 494 19.74 17.29 1.56
N VAL A 495 19.39 16.00 1.53
CA VAL A 495 18.25 15.46 2.30
C VAL A 495 18.51 15.55 3.80
N ARG A 496 19.69 15.13 4.27
CA ARG A 496 20.09 15.18 5.69
C ARG A 496 20.09 16.61 6.24
N SER A 497 20.70 17.54 5.51
CA SER A 497 20.71 18.96 5.88
C SER A 497 19.30 19.56 5.88
N PHE A 498 18.41 19.17 4.95
CA PHE A 498 17.02 19.64 4.90
C PHE A 498 16.18 19.14 6.09
N VAL A 499 16.27 17.87 6.48
CA VAL A 499 15.49 17.36 7.64
C VAL A 499 16.04 17.92 8.95
N LYS A 500 17.36 18.17 9.04
CA LYS A 500 18.00 18.81 10.18
C LYS A 500 17.52 20.24 10.43
N SER A 501 17.08 20.97 9.40
CA SER A 501 16.43 22.28 9.56
C SER A 501 14.92 22.22 9.81
N HIS A 502 14.31 21.04 9.71
CA HIS A 502 12.85 20.83 9.81
C HIS A 502 12.51 19.71 10.82
N PRO A 503 12.84 19.87 12.11
CA PRO A 503 12.78 18.81 13.12
C PRO A 503 11.37 18.35 13.51
N SER A 504 10.31 18.94 12.95
CA SER A 504 8.94 18.42 13.09
C SER A 504 8.59 17.32 12.05
N LEU A 505 9.43 17.11 11.03
CA LEU A 505 9.33 15.98 10.12
C LEU A 505 9.91 14.72 10.77
N THR A 506 9.21 13.58 10.63
CA THR A 506 9.80 12.27 10.97
C THR A 506 10.81 11.89 9.90
N TYR A 507 12.08 11.66 10.26
CA TYR A 507 13.13 11.25 9.32
C TYR A 507 13.61 9.82 9.57
N ILE A 508 13.68 9.04 8.49
CA ILE A 508 14.10 7.63 8.54
C ILE A 508 15.10 7.39 7.40
N GLU A 509 16.39 7.23 7.73
CA GLU A 509 17.41 6.78 6.77
C GLU A 509 17.59 5.26 6.84
N LEU A 510 17.61 4.59 5.69
CA LEU A 510 17.60 3.13 5.58
C LEU A 510 18.69 2.64 4.61
N PRO A 511 19.65 1.82 5.06
CA PRO A 511 20.65 1.25 4.18
C PRO A 511 20.08 0.09 3.36
N LEU A 512 20.12 0.17 2.02
CA LEU A 512 19.76 -0.92 1.12
C LEU A 512 20.80 -2.05 1.20
N SER A 513 20.66 -2.88 2.23
CA SER A 513 21.51 -4.01 2.59
C SER A 513 20.65 -5.24 2.92
N GLU A 514 21.28 -6.39 3.16
CA GLU A 514 20.59 -7.61 3.61
C GLU A 514 20.00 -7.44 5.02
N ASN A 515 20.69 -6.68 5.88
CA ASN A 515 20.25 -6.31 7.24
C ASN A 515 19.11 -5.28 7.27
N ALA A 516 18.66 -4.78 6.12
CA ALA A 516 17.54 -3.84 6.05
C ALA A 516 16.22 -4.48 6.52
N ALA A 517 16.01 -5.79 6.29
CA ALA A 517 14.75 -6.47 6.63
C ALA A 517 14.42 -6.45 8.14
N PRO A 518 15.37 -6.73 9.06
CA PRO A 518 15.23 -6.40 10.48
C PRO A 518 14.89 -4.94 10.72
N MET A 519 15.74 -3.99 10.28
CA MET A 519 15.58 -2.56 10.57
C MET A 519 14.19 -2.03 10.20
N VAL A 520 13.68 -2.36 9.01
CA VAL A 520 12.35 -1.89 8.60
C VAL A 520 11.22 -2.55 9.39
N HIS A 521 11.39 -3.80 9.83
CA HIS A 521 10.43 -4.43 10.73
C HIS A 521 10.44 -3.77 12.10
N ASP A 522 11.61 -3.43 12.62
CA ASP A 522 11.74 -2.83 13.95
C ASP A 522 11.14 -1.41 13.98
N ILE A 523 11.33 -0.62 12.91
CA ILE A 523 10.79 0.74 12.74
C ILE A 523 9.29 0.73 12.38
N PHE A 524 8.91 0.08 11.27
CA PHE A 524 7.56 0.19 10.71
C PHE A 524 6.59 -0.86 11.27
N ARG A 525 7.09 -1.88 11.99
CA ARG A 525 6.32 -3.04 12.47
C ARG A 525 5.45 -3.68 11.37
N PHE A 526 5.95 -3.81 10.14
CA PHE A 526 5.40 -4.78 9.18
C PHE A 526 6.25 -6.07 9.21
N PRO A 527 5.73 -7.24 8.81
CA PRO A 527 6.49 -8.48 8.81
C PRO A 527 7.82 -8.37 8.04
N LYS A 528 8.91 -8.95 8.57
CA LYS A 528 10.19 -9.09 7.85
C LYS A 528 9.97 -9.78 6.49
N SER A 529 8.95 -10.66 6.43
CA SER A 529 8.47 -11.34 5.23
C SER A 529 7.84 -10.43 4.15
N CYS A 530 7.68 -9.12 4.39
CA CYS A 530 7.34 -8.11 3.37
C CYS A 530 8.56 -7.49 2.64
N TRP A 531 9.79 -7.62 3.16
CA TRP A 531 10.96 -7.00 2.53
C TRP A 531 11.53 -7.81 1.36
N GLY A 532 12.31 -7.15 0.50
CA GLY A 532 13.17 -7.82 -0.49
C GLY A 532 12.47 -8.40 -1.73
N HIS A 533 11.15 -8.28 -1.86
CA HIS A 533 10.41 -8.89 -2.98
C HIS A 533 10.71 -8.30 -4.36
N SER A 534 11.05 -7.01 -4.42
CA SER A 534 11.12 -6.22 -5.65
C SER A 534 12.55 -5.99 -6.16
N ASN A 535 12.72 -5.99 -7.49
CA ASN A 535 14.00 -5.73 -8.18
C ASN A 535 15.21 -6.60 -7.75
N VAL A 536 14.98 -7.80 -7.20
CA VAL A 536 16.06 -8.78 -6.98
C VAL A 536 16.72 -9.10 -8.31
N ASN A 537 18.00 -8.75 -8.46
CA ASN A 537 18.78 -9.21 -9.61
C ASN A 537 19.01 -10.71 -9.42
N ASN A 538 18.24 -11.56 -10.12
CA ASN A 538 18.46 -13.01 -10.06
C ASN A 538 19.94 -13.30 -10.38
N PRO A 539 20.71 -13.93 -9.46
CA PRO A 539 22.12 -14.24 -9.70
C PRO A 539 22.35 -15.15 -10.91
N ASP A 540 21.37 -15.98 -11.27
CA ASP A 540 21.42 -16.86 -12.46
C ASP A 540 21.22 -16.06 -13.77
N ASN A 541 20.62 -14.86 -13.67
CA ASN A 541 20.60 -13.86 -14.72
C ASN A 541 21.84 -12.93 -14.67
N LYS A 542 22.91 -13.30 -13.95
CA LYS A 542 24.26 -12.88 -14.36
C LYS A 542 24.47 -13.44 -15.76
N ALA A 543 24.23 -12.60 -16.77
CA ALA A 543 24.47 -12.95 -18.14
C ALA A 543 25.88 -13.53 -18.25
N VAL A 544 26.01 -14.73 -18.81
CA VAL A 544 27.30 -15.25 -19.27
C VAL A 544 27.86 -14.17 -20.19
N SER A 545 28.86 -13.45 -19.67
CA SER A 545 29.58 -12.43 -20.41
C SER A 545 30.36 -13.16 -21.48
N GLN A 546 29.73 -13.40 -22.63
CA GLN A 546 30.40 -14.01 -23.78
C GLN A 546 31.68 -13.21 -24.00
N PRO A 547 32.87 -13.86 -23.95
CA PRO A 547 34.11 -13.14 -24.19
C PRO A 547 33.97 -12.40 -25.52
N PRO A 548 34.43 -11.13 -25.59
CA PRO A 548 34.11 -10.25 -26.69
C PRO A 548 34.45 -10.92 -28.02
N LYS A 549 33.42 -11.25 -28.81
CA LYS A 549 33.57 -12.06 -30.04
C LYS A 549 34.71 -11.47 -30.88
N ALA A 550 35.80 -12.22 -31.00
CA ALA A 550 36.96 -11.79 -31.74
C ALA A 550 36.54 -11.41 -33.15
N LYS A 551 36.74 -10.14 -33.52
CA LYS A 551 36.48 -9.69 -34.89
C LYS A 551 37.60 -10.25 -35.75
N ASN A 552 37.28 -11.24 -36.60
CA ASN A 552 38.23 -11.78 -37.57
C ASN A 552 38.80 -10.63 -38.42
N ALA A 553 40.10 -10.36 -38.24
CA ALA A 553 40.80 -9.27 -38.91
C ALA A 553 41.53 -9.81 -40.15
N THR A 554 40.88 -9.72 -41.31
CA THR A 554 41.46 -10.12 -42.60
C THR A 554 41.09 -9.13 -43.71
N SER A 555 41.85 -8.04 -43.81
CA SER A 555 42.12 -7.27 -45.04
C SER A 555 43.34 -6.37 -44.81
N PRO A 556 44.16 -6.09 -45.85
CA PRO A 556 45.55 -5.69 -45.65
C PRO A 556 45.74 -4.22 -45.29
N VAL A 557 46.86 -3.96 -44.61
CA VAL A 557 47.40 -2.62 -44.33
C VAL A 557 47.81 -1.91 -45.62
N LYS A 558 47.63 -0.59 -45.67
CA LYS A 558 48.44 0.32 -46.48
C LYS A 558 49.19 1.26 -45.55
N ASP A 559 50.48 1.40 -45.77
CA ASP A 559 51.38 2.15 -44.89
C ASP A 559 51.15 3.66 -44.99
N VAL A 560 51.03 4.32 -43.83
CA VAL A 560 51.21 5.77 -43.70
C VAL A 560 52.01 6.07 -42.43
N ASN A 561 53.27 6.42 -42.65
CA ASN A 561 54.26 7.05 -41.77
C ASN A 561 53.92 7.34 -40.29
N THR A 562 54.79 6.86 -39.40
CA THR A 562 54.84 7.24 -37.98
C THR A 562 55.41 8.64 -37.76
N GLY A 563 54.64 9.54 -37.14
CA GLY A 563 55.09 10.88 -36.71
C GLY A 563 55.08 11.06 -35.20
N VAL A 564 55.92 10.34 -34.46
CA VAL A 564 55.96 10.42 -32.99
C VAL A 564 56.68 11.69 -32.53
N LYS A 565 55.99 12.57 -31.80
CA LYS A 565 56.60 13.61 -30.96
C LYS A 565 56.30 13.32 -29.49
N ASN A 566 57.35 13.10 -28.70
CA ASN A 566 57.26 12.99 -27.25
C ASN A 566 57.19 14.40 -26.64
N GLU A 567 56.04 14.80 -26.11
CA GLU A 567 55.96 15.98 -25.24
C GLU A 567 56.04 15.56 -23.76
N LYS A 568 56.84 16.32 -22.99
CA LYS A 568 57.09 16.03 -21.58
C LYS A 568 55.93 16.50 -20.71
N LEU A 569 55.44 15.62 -19.83
CA LEU A 569 54.63 16.04 -18.69
C LEU A 569 55.49 16.90 -17.72
N PRO A 570 55.04 18.10 -17.32
CA PRO A 570 55.67 18.85 -16.24
C PRO A 570 55.34 18.22 -14.86
N PRO A 571 56.19 18.37 -13.85
CA PRO A 571 55.96 17.79 -12.52
C PRO A 571 54.84 18.48 -11.75
N LEU A 572 54.14 17.73 -10.89
CA LEU A 572 53.10 18.29 -10.02
C LEU A 572 53.72 19.21 -8.96
N ALA A 573 53.19 20.44 -8.84
CA ALA A 573 53.48 21.32 -7.74
C ALA A 573 52.47 21.10 -6.58
N LEU A 574 52.99 20.82 -5.38
CA LEU A 574 52.20 20.76 -4.15
C LEU A 574 51.75 22.15 -3.72
N ALA A 575 50.49 22.50 -3.96
CA ALA A 575 49.86 23.70 -3.41
C ALA A 575 49.53 23.47 -1.91
N LYS A 576 49.92 24.42 -1.05
CA LYS A 576 49.73 24.35 0.40
C LYS A 576 48.33 24.83 0.82
N ASN A 577 47.97 24.49 2.06
CA ASN A 577 46.73 24.88 2.73
C ASN A 577 46.34 26.36 2.51
N ALA A 578 45.08 26.59 2.14
CA ALA A 578 44.43 27.90 2.25
C ALA A 578 43.23 27.76 3.20
N THR A 579 43.24 28.51 4.30
CA THR A 579 42.22 28.47 5.35
C THR A 579 41.02 29.36 5.02
N GLY A 580 39.81 28.82 5.23
CA GLY A 580 38.61 29.60 5.54
C GLY A 580 37.93 30.34 4.39
N ASN A 581 36.75 29.85 4.00
CA ASN A 581 35.60 30.69 3.64
C ASN A 581 34.33 29.85 3.59
N THR A 582 33.38 30.09 4.50
CA THR A 582 32.05 29.47 4.49
C THR A 582 31.13 30.20 3.50
N PRO A 583 30.45 29.49 2.57
CA PRO A 583 29.51 30.11 1.65
C PRO A 583 28.29 30.67 2.39
N ARG A 584 28.20 32.00 2.50
CA ARG A 584 27.03 32.69 3.06
C ARG A 584 25.85 32.60 2.08
N MET A 585 24.85 31.79 2.39
CA MET A 585 23.61 31.73 1.60
C MET A 585 22.96 33.12 1.52
N GLN A 586 22.73 33.61 0.31
CA GLN A 586 22.00 34.85 0.07
C GLN A 586 20.49 34.56 0.09
N GLY A 587 19.80 35.04 1.11
CA GLY A 587 18.35 34.92 1.22
C GLY A 587 17.64 35.75 0.13
N PHE A 588 16.72 35.14 -0.60
CA PHE A 588 15.85 35.84 -1.54
C PHE A 588 14.76 36.61 -0.78
N ALA A 589 14.88 37.93 -0.71
CA ALA A 589 13.81 38.78 -0.21
C ALA A 589 12.58 38.73 -1.16
N PRO A 590 11.35 38.63 -0.63
CA PRO A 590 10.15 38.61 -1.46
C PRO A 590 9.89 39.98 -2.11
N LYS A 591 9.61 39.99 -3.42
CA LYS A 591 9.18 41.21 -4.13
C LYS A 591 7.72 41.51 -3.80
N THR A 592 7.46 42.70 -3.25
CA THR A 592 6.11 43.24 -3.10
C THR A 592 5.47 43.50 -4.48
N PRO A 593 4.16 43.25 -4.65
CA PRO A 593 3.45 43.53 -5.90
C PRO A 593 3.21 45.04 -6.05
N ALA A 594 3.49 45.59 -7.23
CA ALA A 594 3.17 46.97 -7.55
C ALA A 594 1.65 47.15 -7.71
N ARG A 595 1.04 48.04 -6.93
CA ARG A 595 -0.29 48.57 -7.23
C ARG A 595 -0.22 49.34 -8.56
N ARG A 596 -1.21 49.11 -9.43
CA ARG A 596 -1.63 50.11 -10.43
C ARG A 596 -2.91 50.78 -9.92
N SER A 597 -2.91 52.10 -9.95
CA SER A 597 -4.10 52.94 -10.14
C SER A 597 -4.54 52.87 -11.60
#